data_AF-A0A1B6KFT9-F1
#
_entry.id   AF-A0A1B6KFT9-F1
#
_cell.length_a   1.000
_cell.length_b   1.000
_cell.length_c   1.000
_cell.angle_alpha   90.00
_cell.angle_beta   90.00
_cell.angle_gamma   90.00
#
_symmetry.space_group_name_H-M   'P 1'
#
loop_
_entity.id
_entity.type
_entity.pdbx_description
1 polymer ?
#
loop_
_entity_poly.entity_id
_entity_poly.type
_entity_poly.pdbx_seq_one_letter_code
_entity_poly.pdbx_strand_id
1 'polypeptide(L)'
;ESSCDRVECDTGYHCKEGYCVEIPPVDHECAYTPCETGTYCLDGKCYPIPTCAGYECCPGEECILEDVECFTSPCPPIPTCVPIIKESCCDEDKCEDGYICEDGYCV
;
A
#
# COMPACT_ATOMS: atom_id res chain seq x y z
N GLU A 1 27.47 21.75 24.03
CA GLU A 1 28.16 21.31 22.81
C GLU A 1 27.32 20.21 22.22
N SER A 2 26.77 20.42 21.02
CA SER A 2 26.09 19.34 20.32
C SER A 2 27.18 18.43 19.77
N SER A 3 27.08 17.13 19.99
CA SER A 3 28.13 16.18 19.58
C SER A 3 28.39 16.14 18.07
N CYS A 4 27.55 16.78 17.26
CA CYS A 4 27.66 16.87 15.81
C CYS A 4 28.20 18.21 15.28
N ASP A 5 28.58 19.17 16.13
CA ASP A 5 29.01 20.53 15.69
C ASP A 5 30.27 20.55 14.81
N ARG A 6 31.05 19.46 14.76
CA ARG A 6 32.31 19.33 13.97
C ARG A 6 32.42 18.02 13.21
N VAL A 7 31.32 17.31 13.01
CA VAL A 7 31.33 16.00 12.35
C VAL A 7 30.78 16.17 10.93
N GLU A 8 31.66 16.02 9.94
CA GLU A 8 31.29 15.92 8.52
C GLU A 8 31.17 14.43 8.15
N CYS A 9 30.00 14.03 7.65
CA CYS A 9 29.75 12.66 7.22
C CYS A 9 29.78 12.56 5.69
N ASP A 10 30.26 11.42 5.18
CA ASP A 10 30.26 11.11 3.76
C ASP A 10 28.84 11.00 3.20
N THR A 11 28.72 11.07 1.87
CA THR A 11 27.43 10.90 1.17
C THR A 11 26.81 9.54 1.54
N GLY A 12 25.56 9.55 2.03
CA GLY A 12 24.87 8.34 2.51
C GLY A 12 24.92 8.13 4.03
N TYR A 13 25.51 9.06 4.80
CA TYR A 13 25.61 8.98 6.26
C TYR A 13 25.11 10.28 6.92
N HIS A 14 24.58 10.20 8.14
CA HIS A 14 24.20 11.36 8.95
C HIS A 14 24.85 11.31 10.33
N CYS A 15 25.12 12.47 10.94
CA CYS A 15 25.66 12.52 12.29
C CYS A 15 24.55 12.27 13.33
N LYS A 16 24.76 11.25 14.16
CA LYS A 16 23.93 10.94 15.32
C LYS A 16 24.85 10.72 16.52
N GLU A 17 24.66 11.54 17.57
CA GLU A 17 25.46 11.47 18.80
C GLU A 17 26.98 11.59 18.59
N GLY A 18 27.41 12.27 17.52
CA GLY A 18 28.83 12.44 17.18
C GLY A 18 29.42 11.31 16.33
N TYR A 19 28.59 10.38 15.85
CA TYR A 19 28.97 9.30 14.96
C TYR A 19 28.23 9.39 13.63
N CYS A 20 28.92 9.12 12.53
CA CYS A 20 28.28 8.96 11.23
C CYS A 20 27.63 7.58 11.16
N VAL A 21 26.31 7.55 11.04
CA VAL A 21 25.53 6.33 10.87
C VAL A 21 24.93 6.30 9.47
N GLU A 22 24.78 5.10 8.90
CA GLU A 22 24.16 4.93 7.58
C GLU A 22 22.77 5.56 7.58
N ILE A 23 22.48 6.30 6.52
CA ILE A 23 21.13 6.72 6.22
C ILE A 23 20.36 5.44 5.84
N PRO A 24 19.33 5.03 6.61
CA PRO A 24 18.62 3.79 6.31
C PRO A 24 18.02 3.85 4.89
N PRO A 25 18.10 2.76 4.10
CA PRO A 25 17.65 2.72 2.70
C PRO A 25 16.13 2.66 2.54
N VAL A 26 15.36 3.23 3.47
CA VAL A 26 13.90 3.23 3.41
C VAL A 26 13.46 4.68 3.40
N ASP A 27 13.13 5.16 2.21
CA ASP A 27 12.47 6.44 1.97
C ASP A 27 13.12 7.58 2.79
N HIS A 28 14.36 7.92 2.45
CA HIS A 28 15.22 8.86 3.18
C HIS A 28 14.52 10.16 3.59
N GLU A 29 13.54 10.62 2.81
CA GLU A 29 12.77 11.83 3.09
C GLU A 29 11.75 11.67 4.24
N CYS A 30 11.33 10.46 4.58
CA CYS A 30 10.39 10.16 5.67
C CYS A 30 11.03 9.58 6.93
N ALA A 31 12.35 9.34 6.91
CA ALA A 31 13.09 8.88 8.08
C ALA A 31 13.03 9.88 9.26
N TYR A 32 12.87 11.17 8.97
CA TYR A 32 12.88 12.24 9.97
C TYR A 32 11.51 12.85 10.27
N THR A 33 10.50 12.58 9.43
CA THR A 33 9.11 13.04 9.63
C THR A 33 8.18 11.86 9.35
N PRO A 34 7.82 11.07 10.39
CA PRO A 34 6.90 9.97 10.19
C PRO A 34 5.53 10.52 9.79
N CYS A 35 4.91 9.89 8.80
CA CYS A 35 3.56 10.20 8.40
C CYS A 35 2.54 9.85 9.50
N GLU A 36 1.39 10.55 9.52
CA GLU A 36 0.33 10.29 10.49
C GLU A 36 -0.25 8.88 10.34
N THR A 37 -0.83 8.34 11.41
CA THR A 37 -1.50 7.03 11.37
C THR A 37 -2.56 6.99 10.26
N GLY A 38 -2.56 5.92 9.46
CA GLY A 38 -3.46 5.79 8.32
C GLY A 38 -2.90 6.33 7.00
N THR A 39 -1.63 6.76 7.00
CA THR A 39 -0.91 7.15 5.80
C THR A 39 0.42 6.39 5.68
N TYR A 40 0.92 6.23 4.46
CA TYR A 40 2.24 5.68 4.17
C TYR A 40 3.08 6.74 3.45
N CYS A 41 4.39 6.70 3.65
CA CYS A 41 5.30 7.57 2.93
C CYS A 41 5.63 6.97 1.57
N LEU A 42 5.71 7.79 0.53
CA LEU A 42 6.33 7.44 -0.73
C LEU A 42 7.02 8.68 -1.30
N ASP A 43 8.33 8.61 -1.53
CA ASP A 43 9.14 9.71 -2.07
C ASP A 43 8.94 11.02 -1.27
N GLY A 44 9.07 10.93 0.05
CA GLY A 44 8.97 12.09 0.94
C GLY A 44 7.57 12.69 1.13
N LYS A 45 6.54 12.05 0.58
CA LYS A 45 5.14 12.49 0.68
C LYS A 45 4.30 11.45 1.37
N CYS A 46 3.36 11.92 2.19
CA CYS A 46 2.40 11.06 2.87
C CYS A 46 1.15 10.86 2.03
N TYR A 47 0.77 9.61 1.79
CA TYR A 47 -0.43 9.22 1.06
C TYR A 47 -1.34 8.40 1.98
N PRO A 48 -2.68 8.54 1.87
CA PRO A 48 -3.60 7.69 2.62
C PRO A 48 -3.38 6.21 2.27
N ILE A 49 -3.35 5.35 3.29
CA ILE A 49 -3.35 3.90 3.08
C ILE A 49 -4.68 3.57 2.37
N PRO A 50 -4.64 2.82 1.25
CA PRO A 50 -5.84 2.43 0.56
C PRO A 50 -6.83 1.71 1.48
N THR A 51 -8.12 1.92 1.25
CA THR A 51 -9.19 1.24 1.97
C THR A 51 -10.26 0.80 0.98
N CYS A 52 -11.10 -0.15 1.40
CA CYS A 52 -12.31 -0.51 0.66
C CYS A 52 -13.44 0.52 0.78
N ALA A 53 -13.25 1.63 1.51
CA ALA A 53 -14.28 2.65 1.64
C ALA A 53 -14.50 3.35 0.30
N GLY A 54 -15.74 3.30 -0.21
CA GLY A 54 -16.10 3.86 -1.51
C GLY A 54 -15.72 2.98 -2.70
N TYR A 55 -15.25 1.75 -2.47
CA TYR A 55 -15.05 0.74 -3.51
C TYR A 55 -16.33 -0.11 -3.63
N GLU A 56 -17.02 -0.01 -4.76
CA GLU A 56 -18.21 -0.81 -5.03
C GLU A 56 -17.83 -2.06 -5.82
N CYS A 57 -17.95 -3.22 -5.17
CA CYS A 57 -17.84 -4.52 -5.83
C CYS A 57 -19.21 -4.98 -6.32
N CYS A 58 -19.20 -5.95 -7.25
CA CYS A 58 -20.41 -6.54 -7.76
C CYS A 58 -21.18 -7.30 -6.67
N PRO A 59 -22.48 -7.55 -6.85
CA PRO A 59 -23.21 -8.44 -5.95
C PRO A 59 -22.52 -9.80 -5.87
N GLY A 60 -22.36 -10.33 -4.66
CA GLY A 60 -21.65 -11.59 -4.46
C GLY A 60 -20.10 -11.48 -4.52
N GLU A 61 -19.55 -10.27 -4.53
CA GLU A 61 -18.14 -10.00 -4.24
C GLU A 61 -18.01 -9.15 -2.96
N GLU A 62 -16.87 -9.27 -2.28
CA GLU A 62 -16.46 -8.38 -1.19
C GLU A 62 -15.15 -7.69 -1.53
N CYS A 63 -14.99 -6.43 -1.11
CA CYS A 63 -13.72 -5.75 -1.22
C CYS A 63 -12.82 -6.18 -0.06
N ILE A 64 -11.61 -6.62 -0.40
CA ILE A 64 -10.52 -6.84 0.55
C ILE A 64 -9.33 -5.96 0.21
N LEU A 65 -8.46 -5.72 1.20
CA LEU A 65 -7.15 -5.15 0.95
C LEU A 65 -6.17 -6.30 0.73
N GLU A 66 -5.67 -6.42 -0.49
CA GLU A 66 -4.69 -7.43 -0.88
C GLU A 66 -3.28 -6.85 -0.74
N ASP A 67 -2.43 -7.55 0.02
CA ASP A 67 -1.02 -7.21 0.13
C ASP A 67 -0.31 -7.56 -1.19
N VAL A 68 0.48 -6.62 -1.71
CA VAL A 68 1.20 -6.78 -2.99
C VAL A 68 2.70 -6.82 -2.78
N GLU A 69 3.36 -7.68 -3.55
CA GLU A 69 4.81 -7.65 -3.67
C GLU A 69 5.21 -6.62 -4.74
N CYS A 70 6.04 -5.66 -4.35
CA CYS A 70 6.54 -4.64 -5.25
C CYS A 70 8.07 -4.57 -5.20
N PHE A 71 8.69 -4.07 -6.26
CA PHE A 71 10.16 -4.03 -6.36
C PHE A 71 10.81 -3.10 -5.33
N THR A 72 10.09 -2.09 -4.84
CA THR A 72 10.59 -1.04 -3.96
C THR A 72 9.58 -0.71 -2.87
N SER A 73 9.96 -0.83 -1.60
CA SER A 73 9.10 -0.45 -0.48
C SER A 73 8.87 1.06 -0.40
N PRO A 74 7.73 1.52 0.14
CA PRO A 74 6.64 0.69 0.65
C PRO A 74 5.71 0.16 -0.45
N CYS A 75 5.16 -1.03 -0.21
CA CYS A 75 4.14 -1.67 -1.03
C CYS A 75 2.78 -1.52 -0.34
N PRO A 76 2.03 -0.42 -0.58
CA PRO A 76 0.70 -0.28 0.01
C PRO A 76 -0.23 -1.39 -0.52
N PRO A 77 -1.15 -1.92 0.31
CA PRO A 77 -2.11 -2.90 -0.17
C PRO A 77 -3.07 -2.24 -1.16
N ILE A 78 -3.66 -3.05 -2.03
CA ILE A 78 -4.63 -2.58 -3.04
C ILE A 78 -6.05 -3.08 -2.70
N PRO A 79 -7.09 -2.26 -2.91
CA PRO A 79 -8.46 -2.73 -2.82
C PRO A 79 -8.78 -3.65 -4.02
N THR A 80 -9.15 -4.89 -3.73
CA THR A 80 -9.48 -5.93 -4.72
C THR A 80 -10.85 -6.51 -4.40
N CYS A 81 -11.71 -6.63 -5.41
CA CYS A 81 -12.98 -7.35 -5.28
C CYS A 81 -12.76 -8.85 -5.45
N VAL A 82 -13.20 -9.63 -4.47
CA VAL A 82 -13.09 -11.09 -4.48
C VAL A 82 -14.47 -11.73 -4.32
N PRO A 83 -14.74 -12.86 -5.00
CA PRO A 83 -16.03 -13.55 -4.89
C PRO A 83 -16.25 -14.15 -3.50
N ILE A 84 -17.35 -13.78 -2.84
CA ILE A 84 -17.81 -14.43 -1.59
C ILE A 84 -18.55 -15.74 -1.85
N ILE A 85 -19.05 -15.92 -3.07
CA ILE A 85 -19.75 -17.12 -3.54
C ILE A 85 -19.17 -17.52 -4.89
N LYS A 86 -19.19 -18.82 -5.20
CA LYS A 86 -18.62 -19.34 -6.46
C LYS A 86 -19.33 -18.85 -7.72
N GLU A 87 -20.58 -18.44 -7.59
CA GLU A 87 -21.49 -18.11 -8.70
C GLU A 87 -21.70 -16.59 -8.83
N SER A 88 -20.84 -15.76 -8.23
CA SER A 88 -20.95 -14.30 -8.40
C SER A 88 -20.37 -13.86 -9.72
N CYS A 89 -21.04 -12.89 -10.34
CA CYS A 89 -20.65 -12.36 -11.64
C CYS A 89 -20.75 -10.84 -11.66
N CYS A 90 -19.79 -10.20 -12.31
CA CYS A 90 -19.82 -8.78 -12.66
C CYS A 90 -20.27 -8.56 -14.10
N ASP A 91 -19.93 -9.53 -14.95
CA ASP A 91 -20.11 -9.54 -16.39
C ASP A 91 -20.47 -10.97 -16.81
N GLU A 92 -21.13 -11.12 -17.97
CA GLU A 92 -21.61 -12.41 -18.49
C GLU A 92 -20.48 -13.44 -18.67
N ASP A 93 -19.24 -12.98 -18.92
CA ASP A 93 -18.08 -13.84 -19.17
C ASP A 93 -17.59 -14.63 -17.93
N LYS A 94 -18.08 -14.32 -16.72
CA LYS A 94 -17.69 -15.04 -15.50
C LYS A 94 -18.55 -16.27 -15.19
N CYS A 95 -19.68 -16.46 -15.85
CA CYS A 95 -20.58 -17.57 -15.59
C CYS A 95 -20.18 -18.83 -16.39
N GLU A 96 -20.48 -20.03 -15.85
CA GLU A 96 -20.29 -21.28 -16.59
C GLU A 96 -21.17 -21.31 -17.86
N ASP A 97 -20.72 -22.05 -18.89
CA ASP A 97 -21.44 -22.18 -20.16
C ASP A 97 -22.91 -22.58 -19.96
N GLY A 98 -23.81 -21.66 -20.32
CA GLY A 98 -25.27 -21.85 -20.20
C GLY A 98 -25.94 -21.08 -19.08
N TYR A 99 -25.18 -20.39 -18.23
CA TYR A 99 -25.66 -19.48 -17.19
C TYR A 99 -25.50 -18.02 -17.63
N ILE A 100 -26.45 -17.16 -17.25
CA ILE A 100 -26.37 -15.70 -17.51
C ILE A 100 -26.16 -14.95 -16.19
N CYS A 101 -25.52 -13.78 -16.26
CA CYS A 101 -25.36 -12.93 -15.09
C CYS A 101 -26.64 -12.11 -14.85
N GLU A 102 -27.40 -12.45 -13.80
CA GLU A 102 -28.60 -11.72 -13.38
C GLU A 102 -28.43 -11.23 -11.92
N ASP A 103 -28.55 -9.92 -11.70
CA ASP A 103 -28.38 -9.28 -10.38
C ASP A 103 -27.07 -9.65 -9.64
N GLY A 104 -26.02 -9.97 -10.40
CA GLY A 104 -24.69 -10.36 -9.91
C GLY A 104 -24.55 -11.83 -9.51
N TYR A 105 -25.50 -12.67 -9.93
CA TYR A 105 -25.47 -14.11 -9.76
C TYR A 105 -25.61 -14.82 -11.11
N CYS A 106 -24.91 -15.93 -11.28
CA CYS A 106 -25.12 -16.82 -12.42
C CYS A 106 -26.44 -17.61 -12.23
N VAL A 107 -27.37 -17.49 -13.19
CA VAL A 107 -28.70 -18.14 -13.18
C VAL A 107 -29.03 -18.91 -14.45
#